data_AF-A0A7C0ZFB8-F1
#
_entry.id   AF-A0A7C0ZFB8-F1
#
_cell.length_a   1.000
_cell.length_b   1.000
_cell.length_c   1.000
_cell.angle_alpha   90.00
_cell.angle_beta   90.00
_cell.angle_gamma   90.00
#
_symmetry.space_group_name_H-M   'P 1'
#
loop_
_entity.id
_entity.type
_entity.pdbx_description
1 polymer ?
#
loop_
_entity_poly.entity_id
_entity_poly.type
_entity_poly.pdbx_seq_one_letter_code
_entity_poly.pdbx_strand_id
1 'polypeptide(L)'
;MVKPLLLLLCTVYPDAVIPEDADEEFLYRINYYLEHPVDINTAGMNELLDVPFMSMEVAREIIKLRREEPFTSVDQLLLIDEVTPLMFIRLKPFFRVRRKKGPPPSGYTYLVKGIYPFPDTAYDWSPEKLYLRVNLRKNIDAGLVIEKDYYERNYFDYFSGYVSFRGFLFGNFDISEGLGLVFGRPGYFYRPAGFPETRRGILPHLSTFESGYFSGIVFQNYFFTPFVSYSYLDATVNDSTFNHYTSGYHRTGTEMDKKNAVRETFVGAILRYSGFTLAGGVPVYTPVGLTTNSYLPVVSISLSRQIGGYTGIMEIGYSNGYTGGILIKTPIGLQVLYRYFADDFKGLRTSPLTPEEGLYIYMERKVLEVKASGFIDFVRSDSGEYVFEGNIMGVWPVLKGTRLIIRWDGSRTRSGLRGEIVFRRRNKFIKLRLQGVSSGNERGYGGYITAGVRGDLSVEFRYCIFTTPSFNSAIYFYENNLPGEYSIIPLYGDGYRFYILLREKNTGVYLRTGVTLKDGIQAKIGIAISK
;
A
#
# COMPACT_ATOMS: atom_id res chain seq x y z
N MET A 1 11.85 -19.20 -11.21
CA MET A 1 11.40 -18.00 -11.95
C MET A 1 10.68 -16.95 -11.08
N VAL A 2 10.72 -17.06 -9.74
CA VAL A 2 10.12 -16.15 -8.73
C VAL A 2 10.94 -14.86 -8.49
N LYS A 3 12.21 -14.85 -8.93
CA LYS A 3 13.19 -13.76 -8.77
C LYS A 3 13.03 -12.48 -9.64
N PRO A 4 12.28 -12.42 -10.77
CA PRO A 4 12.18 -11.22 -11.61
C PRO A 4 11.12 -10.19 -11.16
N LEU A 5 10.08 -10.57 -10.41
CA LEU A 5 8.97 -9.64 -10.11
C LEU A 5 9.16 -8.83 -8.82
N LEU A 6 9.66 -9.45 -7.75
CA LEU A 6 10.15 -8.69 -6.60
C LEU A 6 11.24 -7.70 -7.07
N LEU A 7 11.96 -8.08 -8.15
CA LEU A 7 12.84 -7.18 -8.89
C LEU A 7 12.03 -6.06 -9.56
N LEU A 8 11.00 -6.32 -10.37
CA LEU A 8 10.22 -5.28 -11.04
C LEU A 8 9.57 -4.30 -10.04
N LEU A 9 9.03 -4.80 -8.93
CA LEU A 9 8.35 -3.97 -7.92
C LEU A 9 9.34 -3.13 -7.11
N CYS A 10 10.44 -3.73 -6.64
CA CYS A 10 11.49 -2.98 -5.95
C CYS A 10 12.39 -2.16 -6.91
N THR A 11 12.23 -2.25 -8.24
CA THR A 11 13.09 -1.53 -9.22
C THR A 11 12.38 -0.51 -10.08
N VAL A 12 11.05 -0.56 -10.16
CA VAL A 12 10.26 0.55 -10.66
C VAL A 12 9.98 1.54 -9.50
N TYR A 13 9.92 1.06 -8.25
CA TYR A 13 9.60 1.87 -7.07
C TYR A 13 10.57 1.71 -5.89
N PRO A 14 11.88 2.01 -6.05
CA PRO A 14 12.83 1.85 -4.97
C PRO A 14 12.68 2.89 -3.84
N ASP A 15 11.92 3.96 -4.04
CA ASP A 15 11.26 4.77 -3.00
C ASP A 15 10.13 5.55 -3.68
N ALA A 16 8.91 5.03 -3.71
CA ALA A 16 7.90 6.03 -3.40
C ALA A 16 8.18 6.55 -2.01
N VAL A 17 7.91 7.82 -1.80
CA VAL A 17 7.31 8.18 -0.52
C VAL A 17 5.96 7.47 -0.53
N ILE A 18 6.01 6.18 -0.27
CA ILE A 18 4.96 5.45 0.41
C ILE A 18 4.91 6.28 1.70
N PRO A 19 3.78 6.97 2.02
CA PRO A 19 3.62 7.50 3.38
C PRO A 19 4.15 6.46 4.37
N GLU A 20 4.65 6.83 5.55
CA GLU A 20 5.13 5.84 6.54
C GLU A 20 4.10 4.70 6.74
N ASP A 21 2.85 4.96 6.37
CA ASP A 21 1.66 4.11 6.34
C ASP A 21 1.28 3.37 5.03
N ALA A 22 1.97 3.47 3.88
CA ALA A 22 1.47 2.73 2.69
C ALA A 22 1.56 1.22 2.88
N ASP A 23 0.45 0.58 2.48
CA ASP A 23 -0.07 -0.66 3.02
C ASP A 23 0.97 -1.77 3.24
N GLU A 24 1.31 -2.02 4.50
CA GLU A 24 1.87 -3.30 4.97
C GLU A 24 1.12 -4.48 4.35
N GLU A 25 -0.20 -4.34 4.19
CA GLU A 25 -1.06 -5.32 3.55
C GLU A 25 -0.77 -5.54 2.06
N PHE A 26 -0.53 -4.47 1.30
CA PHE A 26 -0.23 -4.60 -0.13
C PHE A 26 1.11 -5.33 -0.35
N LEU A 27 2.09 -5.02 0.49
CA LEU A 27 3.40 -5.69 0.47
C LEU A 27 3.30 -7.13 0.95
N TYR A 28 2.50 -7.40 1.98
CA TYR A 28 2.16 -8.75 2.40
C TYR A 28 1.56 -9.54 1.23
N ARG A 29 0.55 -9.00 0.53
CA ARG A 29 -0.08 -9.63 -0.64
C ARG A 29 0.93 -9.90 -1.76
N ILE A 30 1.81 -8.94 -2.08
CA ILE A 30 2.89 -9.15 -3.06
C ILE A 30 3.76 -10.34 -2.67
N ASN A 31 4.24 -10.39 -1.42
CA ASN A 31 5.10 -11.47 -0.97
C ASN A 31 4.36 -12.82 -0.97
N TYR A 32 3.14 -12.84 -0.45
CA TYR A 32 2.27 -14.02 -0.39
C TYR A 32 2.06 -14.61 -1.79
N TYR A 33 1.57 -13.82 -2.76
CA TYR A 33 1.25 -14.33 -4.09
C TYR A 33 2.46 -14.65 -4.96
N LEU A 34 3.65 -14.13 -4.63
CA LEU A 34 4.90 -14.57 -5.24
C LEU A 34 5.33 -15.95 -4.77
N GLU A 35 5.08 -16.28 -3.51
CA GLU A 35 5.36 -17.59 -2.94
C GLU A 35 4.25 -18.59 -3.25
N HIS A 36 3.02 -18.11 -3.44
CA HIS A 36 1.82 -18.89 -3.67
C HIS A 36 1.04 -18.39 -4.91
N PRO A 37 1.55 -18.61 -6.13
CA PRO A 37 0.91 -18.12 -7.35
C PRO A 37 -0.47 -18.77 -7.56
N VAL A 38 -1.43 -17.92 -7.92
CA VAL A 38 -2.83 -18.22 -8.19
C VAL A 38 -2.98 -18.99 -9.49
N ASP A 39 -3.82 -20.02 -9.51
CA ASP A 39 -4.15 -20.72 -10.74
C ASP A 39 -5.26 -19.98 -11.49
N ILE A 40 -4.92 -19.41 -12.64
CA ILE A 40 -5.81 -18.53 -13.42
C ILE A 40 -7.12 -19.21 -13.83
N ASN A 41 -7.10 -20.53 -14.00
CA ASN A 41 -8.27 -21.31 -14.42
C ASN A 41 -9.25 -21.65 -13.30
N THR A 42 -8.80 -21.61 -12.03
CA THR A 42 -9.60 -22.08 -10.89
C THR A 42 -9.93 -20.99 -9.88
N ALA A 43 -9.17 -19.89 -9.87
CA ALA A 43 -9.32 -18.82 -8.88
C ALA A 43 -10.71 -18.18 -8.86
N GLY A 44 -11.28 -17.95 -7.68
CA GLY A 44 -12.53 -17.19 -7.54
C GLY A 44 -12.37 -15.71 -7.89
N MET A 45 -13.48 -14.97 -8.04
CA MET A 45 -13.43 -13.51 -8.28
C MET A 45 -12.64 -12.79 -7.18
N ASN A 46 -12.92 -13.10 -5.92
CA ASN A 46 -12.25 -12.47 -4.79
C ASN A 46 -10.76 -12.82 -4.74
N GLU A 47 -10.39 -14.05 -5.11
CA GLU A 47 -8.98 -14.47 -5.19
C GLU A 47 -8.25 -13.74 -6.32
N LEU A 48 -8.90 -13.49 -7.46
CA LEU A 48 -8.32 -12.71 -8.55
C LEU A 48 -8.13 -11.25 -8.13
N LEU A 49 -9.14 -10.60 -7.55
CA LEU A 49 -9.05 -9.21 -7.06
C LEU A 49 -8.01 -9.03 -5.94
N ASP A 50 -7.77 -10.10 -5.17
CA ASP A 50 -6.73 -10.13 -4.16
C ASP A 50 -5.31 -10.28 -4.75
N VAL A 51 -5.15 -10.56 -6.05
CA VAL A 51 -3.86 -10.47 -6.73
C VAL A 51 -3.42 -9.01 -6.88
N PRO A 52 -2.16 -8.64 -6.53
CA PRO A 52 -1.66 -7.30 -6.73
C PRO A 52 -1.76 -6.84 -8.19
N PHE A 53 -2.10 -5.57 -8.41
CA PHE A 53 -2.32 -4.94 -9.73
C PHE A 53 -3.51 -5.48 -10.53
N MET A 54 -4.33 -6.35 -9.95
CA MET A 54 -5.58 -6.78 -10.58
C MET A 54 -6.63 -5.67 -10.51
N SER A 55 -7.38 -5.50 -11.60
CA SER A 55 -8.65 -4.76 -11.61
C SER A 55 -9.84 -5.68 -11.78
N MET A 56 -11.01 -5.15 -11.43
CA MET A 56 -12.30 -5.83 -11.61
C MET A 56 -12.59 -6.18 -13.07
N GLU A 57 -12.17 -5.33 -14.01
CA GLU A 57 -12.34 -5.52 -15.45
C GLU A 57 -11.51 -6.71 -15.94
N VAL A 58 -10.20 -6.72 -15.65
CA VAL A 58 -9.31 -7.83 -16.03
C VAL A 58 -9.73 -9.14 -15.34
N ALA A 59 -10.05 -9.10 -14.04
CA ALA A 59 -10.52 -10.29 -13.32
C ALA A 59 -11.79 -10.89 -13.94
N ARG A 60 -12.73 -10.03 -14.38
CA ARG A 60 -13.95 -10.48 -15.06
C ARG A 60 -13.64 -11.12 -16.40
N GLU A 61 -12.79 -10.49 -17.21
CA GLU A 61 -12.47 -11.02 -18.53
C GLU A 61 -11.71 -12.36 -18.42
N ILE A 62 -10.84 -12.53 -17.42
CA ILE A 62 -10.25 -13.83 -17.07
C ILE A 62 -11.34 -14.89 -16.82
N ILE A 63 -12.35 -14.57 -15.98
CA ILE A 63 -13.42 -15.51 -15.66
C ILE A 63 -14.29 -15.83 -16.88
N LYS A 64 -14.54 -14.84 -17.73
CA LYS A 64 -15.29 -15.02 -18.98
C LYS A 64 -14.54 -15.92 -19.95
N LEU A 65 -13.29 -15.56 -20.31
CA LEU A 65 -12.46 -16.31 -21.26
C LEU A 65 -12.25 -17.76 -20.82
N ARG A 66 -11.94 -18.02 -19.55
CA ARG A 66 -11.70 -19.39 -19.07
C ARG A 66 -12.94 -20.29 -19.05
N ARG A 67 -14.15 -19.72 -19.09
CA ARG A 67 -15.40 -20.48 -19.19
C ARG A 67 -15.61 -20.98 -20.61
N GLU A 68 -15.14 -20.23 -21.61
CA GLU A 68 -15.16 -20.61 -23.02
C GLU A 68 -14.03 -21.60 -23.31
N GLU A 69 -12.79 -21.19 -23.02
CA GLU A 69 -11.60 -22.03 -23.18
C GLU A 69 -10.60 -21.82 -22.02
N PRO A 70 -10.20 -22.88 -21.29
CA PRO A 70 -9.20 -22.75 -20.23
C PRO A 70 -7.86 -22.20 -20.74
N PHE A 71 -7.26 -21.29 -19.98
CA PHE A 71 -5.91 -20.79 -20.25
C PHE A 71 -4.92 -21.96 -20.26
N THR A 72 -4.11 -22.06 -21.30
CA THR A 72 -3.01 -23.03 -21.45
C THR A 72 -1.65 -22.42 -21.10
N SER A 73 -1.54 -21.09 -21.16
CA SER A 73 -0.38 -20.31 -20.73
C SER A 73 -0.83 -19.02 -20.04
N VAL A 74 -0.06 -18.55 -19.05
CA VAL A 74 -0.28 -17.23 -18.43
C VAL A 74 -0.12 -16.11 -19.47
N ASP A 75 0.66 -16.35 -20.53
CA ASP A 75 0.89 -15.38 -21.61
C ASP A 75 -0.39 -14.99 -22.36
N GLN A 76 -1.42 -15.84 -22.33
CA GLN A 76 -2.74 -15.54 -22.90
C GLN A 76 -3.49 -14.42 -22.15
N LEU A 77 -2.99 -13.94 -21.01
CA LEU A 77 -3.48 -12.68 -20.41
C LEU A 77 -3.33 -11.48 -21.36
N LEU A 78 -2.37 -11.51 -22.29
CA LEU A 78 -2.20 -10.48 -23.32
C LEU A 78 -3.33 -10.46 -24.37
N LEU A 79 -4.23 -11.44 -24.36
CA LEU A 79 -5.44 -11.46 -25.20
C LEU A 79 -6.56 -10.58 -24.63
N ILE A 80 -6.44 -10.16 -23.37
CA ILE A 80 -7.38 -9.25 -22.71
C ILE A 80 -6.96 -7.83 -23.07
N ASP A 81 -7.86 -7.07 -23.72
CA ASP A 81 -7.57 -5.72 -24.22
C ASP A 81 -7.10 -4.76 -23.12
N GLU A 82 -7.60 -4.93 -21.89
CA GLU A 82 -7.22 -4.17 -20.70
C GLU A 82 -5.77 -4.45 -20.25
N VAL A 83 -5.18 -5.59 -20.63
CA VAL A 83 -3.85 -6.02 -20.17
C VAL A 83 -2.75 -5.48 -21.09
N THR A 84 -2.22 -4.31 -20.75
CA THR A 84 -1.03 -3.76 -21.43
C THR A 84 0.22 -4.63 -21.21
N PRO A 85 1.25 -4.57 -22.09
CA PRO A 85 2.50 -5.30 -21.87
C PRO A 85 3.18 -5.01 -20.53
N LEU A 86 3.07 -3.78 -20.02
CA LEU A 86 3.60 -3.40 -18.71
C LEU A 86 2.80 -4.04 -17.57
N MET A 87 1.47 -4.01 -17.67
CA MET A 87 0.57 -4.67 -16.71
C MET A 87 0.78 -6.18 -16.71
N PHE A 88 0.93 -6.79 -17.88
CA PHE A 88 1.25 -8.21 -18.02
C PHE A 88 2.55 -8.58 -17.29
N ILE A 89 3.61 -7.80 -17.45
CA ILE A 89 4.87 -8.04 -16.74
C ILE A 89 4.67 -7.96 -15.21
N ARG A 90 3.77 -7.10 -14.73
CA ARG A 90 3.40 -6.98 -13.30
C ARG A 90 2.55 -8.16 -12.81
N LEU A 91 1.57 -8.63 -13.60
CA LEU A 91 0.63 -9.67 -13.21
C LEU A 91 1.18 -11.10 -13.32
N LYS A 92 1.91 -11.39 -14.42
CA LYS A 92 2.36 -12.73 -14.80
C LYS A 92 2.90 -13.58 -13.63
N PRO A 93 3.72 -13.05 -12.71
CA PRO A 93 4.38 -13.88 -11.71
C PRO A 93 3.50 -14.27 -10.51
N PHE A 94 2.33 -13.64 -10.38
CA PHE A 94 1.29 -14.05 -9.43
C PHE A 94 0.40 -15.16 -9.98
N PHE A 95 0.53 -15.50 -11.26
CA PHE A 95 -0.29 -16.49 -11.92
C PHE A 95 0.49 -17.74 -12.32
N ARG A 96 -0.21 -18.86 -12.34
CA ARG A 96 0.19 -20.11 -12.96
C ARG A 96 -0.98 -20.68 -13.74
N VAL A 97 -0.68 -21.59 -14.66
CA VAL A 97 -1.67 -22.47 -15.29
C VAL A 97 -1.43 -23.87 -14.76
N ARG A 98 -2.35 -24.42 -13.99
CA ARG A 98 -2.37 -25.88 -13.76
C ARG A 98 -3.21 -26.53 -14.85
N ARG A 99 -2.67 -27.56 -15.52
CA ARG A 99 -3.54 -28.56 -16.19
C ARG A 99 -4.34 -29.26 -15.06
N LYS A 100 -5.68 -29.30 -15.16
CA LYS A 100 -6.64 -29.93 -14.21
C LYS A 100 -6.11 -31.26 -13.60
N LYS A 101 -6.41 -31.70 -12.37
CA LYS A 101 -7.32 -31.29 -11.27
C LYS A 101 -6.55 -31.42 -9.95
N GLY A 102 -6.55 -30.38 -9.14
CA GLY A 102 -6.41 -30.48 -7.69
C GLY A 102 -7.31 -29.43 -7.07
N PRO A 103 -7.89 -29.65 -5.89
CA PRO A 103 -8.59 -28.58 -5.18
C PRO A 103 -7.67 -27.35 -5.03
N PRO A 104 -8.25 -26.13 -4.90
CA PRO A 104 -7.46 -24.95 -4.55
C PRO A 104 -6.60 -25.27 -3.32
N PRO A 105 -5.41 -24.65 -3.16
CA PRO A 105 -4.56 -24.92 -2.00
C PRO A 105 -5.37 -24.66 -0.72
N SER A 106 -5.89 -25.74 -0.14
CA SER A 106 -6.56 -25.74 1.14
C SER A 106 -5.48 -25.61 2.19
N GLY A 107 -5.35 -24.44 2.79
CA GLY A 107 -4.22 -24.12 3.63
C GLY A 107 -4.62 -23.21 4.78
N TYR A 108 -3.91 -23.37 5.89
CA TYR A 108 -3.77 -22.32 6.86
C TYR A 108 -2.40 -21.70 6.64
N THR A 109 -2.32 -20.37 6.63
CA THR A 109 -1.05 -19.68 6.72
C THR A 109 -1.02 -18.88 8.00
N TYR A 110 0.17 -18.70 8.54
CA TYR A 110 0.36 -17.89 9.72
C TYR A 110 1.65 -17.07 9.62
N LEU A 111 1.64 -15.92 10.28
CA LEU A 111 2.79 -15.07 10.47
C LEU A 111 2.81 -14.64 11.94
N VAL A 112 3.84 -15.04 12.66
CA VAL A 112 4.12 -14.57 14.02
C VAL A 112 5.36 -13.69 13.94
N LYS A 113 5.31 -12.50 14.55
CA LYS A 113 6.41 -11.54 14.53
C LYS A 113 6.56 -10.89 15.90
N GLY A 114 7.81 -10.74 16.35
CA GLY A 114 8.18 -9.99 17.54
C GLY A 114 9.35 -9.05 17.24
N ILE A 115 9.23 -7.79 17.62
CA ILE A 115 10.25 -6.76 17.42
C ILE A 115 10.59 -6.15 18.78
N TYR A 116 11.88 -6.14 19.09
CA TYR A 116 12.44 -5.71 20.37
C TYR A 116 13.39 -4.54 20.12
N PRO A 117 12.94 -3.30 20.35
CA PRO A 117 13.80 -2.13 20.25
C PRO A 117 14.58 -1.91 21.55
N PHE A 118 15.58 -1.04 21.50
CA PHE A 118 16.17 -0.48 22.71
C PHE A 118 15.11 0.34 23.47
N PRO A 119 14.93 0.12 24.79
CA PRO A 119 13.91 0.82 25.57
C PRO A 119 14.09 2.34 25.58
N ASP A 120 12.98 3.06 25.47
CA ASP A 120 12.88 4.50 25.66
C ASP A 120 12.32 4.75 27.07
N THR A 121 13.04 5.54 27.86
CA THR A 121 12.67 5.85 29.24
C THR A 121 11.45 6.77 29.35
N ALA A 122 10.97 7.33 28.23
CA ALA A 122 9.80 8.20 28.20
C ALA A 122 8.47 7.46 28.41
N TYR A 123 8.47 6.12 28.37
CA TYR A 123 7.25 5.31 28.48
C TYR A 123 7.38 4.23 29.55
N ASP A 124 6.27 3.95 30.23
CA ASP A 124 6.24 3.09 31.41
C ASP A 124 6.09 1.58 31.09
N TRP A 125 5.66 1.25 29.87
CA TRP A 125 5.27 -0.11 29.50
C TRP A 125 6.31 -0.81 28.62
N SER A 126 6.01 -2.08 28.31
CA SER A 126 6.90 -2.97 27.58
C SER A 126 7.20 -2.47 26.15
N PRO A 127 8.48 -2.39 25.74
CA PRO A 127 8.90 -1.79 24.47
C PRO A 127 8.73 -2.72 23.27
N GLU A 128 8.33 -3.98 23.45
CA GLU A 128 8.18 -4.91 22.33
C GLU A 128 6.93 -4.64 21.50
N LYS A 129 7.05 -4.81 20.18
CA LYS A 129 5.92 -4.90 19.26
C LYS A 129 5.67 -6.35 18.89
N LEU A 130 4.44 -6.82 19.07
CA LEU A 130 4.05 -8.22 18.85
C LEU A 130 2.94 -8.28 17.82
N TYR A 131 3.00 -9.29 16.94
CA TYR A 131 2.09 -9.41 15.83
C TYR A 131 1.79 -10.88 15.51
N LEU A 132 0.51 -11.17 15.31
CA LEU A 132 0.02 -12.46 14.84
C LEU A 132 -0.96 -12.25 13.68
N ARG A 133 -0.71 -12.93 12.56
CA ARG A 133 -1.69 -13.10 11.48
C ARG A 133 -1.95 -14.58 11.25
N VAL A 134 -3.22 -14.93 11.05
CA VAL A 134 -3.65 -16.26 10.64
C VAL A 134 -4.63 -16.11 9.48
N ASN A 135 -4.43 -16.87 8.39
CA ASN A 135 -5.39 -16.98 7.31
C ASN A 135 -5.79 -18.43 7.12
N LEU A 136 -7.05 -18.67 6.83
CA LEU A 136 -7.61 -19.96 6.50
C LEU A 136 -8.34 -19.85 5.16
N ARG A 137 -7.85 -20.56 4.14
CA ARG A 137 -8.51 -20.65 2.84
C ARG A 137 -8.91 -22.09 2.57
N LYS A 138 -10.16 -22.42 2.90
CA LYS A 138 -10.79 -23.72 2.60
C LYS A 138 -12.15 -23.50 1.94
N ASN A 139 -13.20 -24.16 2.43
CA ASN A 139 -14.59 -23.90 2.02
C ASN A 139 -15.13 -22.56 2.54
N ILE A 140 -14.39 -21.96 3.49
CA ILE A 140 -14.57 -20.64 4.06
C ILE A 140 -13.23 -19.94 3.92
N ASP A 141 -13.25 -18.65 3.61
CA ASP A 141 -12.09 -17.76 3.62
C ASP A 141 -12.16 -16.91 4.89
N ALA A 142 -11.18 -17.02 5.77
CA ALA A 142 -11.18 -16.30 7.04
C ALA A 142 -9.78 -15.82 7.38
N GLY A 143 -9.71 -14.69 8.06
CA GLY A 143 -8.45 -14.07 8.44
C GLY A 143 -8.54 -13.40 9.79
N LEU A 144 -7.40 -13.34 10.46
CA LEU A 144 -7.25 -12.71 11.76
C LEU A 144 -5.89 -12.01 11.86
N VAL A 145 -5.88 -10.80 12.41
CA VAL A 145 -4.70 -10.04 12.82
C VAL A 145 -4.88 -9.59 14.27
N ILE A 146 -3.82 -9.75 15.06
CA ILE A 146 -3.70 -9.22 16.41
C ILE A 146 -2.37 -8.49 16.49
N GLU A 147 -2.37 -7.29 17.06
CA GLU A 147 -1.17 -6.51 17.25
C GLU A 147 -1.16 -5.84 18.63
N LYS A 148 0.05 -5.75 19.18
CA LYS A 148 0.41 -4.89 20.30
C LYS A 148 1.48 -3.93 19.82
N ASP A 149 1.24 -2.64 19.96
CA ASP A 149 2.23 -1.62 19.59
C ASP A 149 3.26 -1.36 20.70
N TYR A 150 4.29 -0.60 20.32
CA TYR A 150 5.37 -0.20 21.20
C TYR A 150 4.81 0.54 22.42
N TYR A 151 5.17 0.11 23.63
CA TYR A 151 4.79 0.74 24.90
C TYR A 151 3.28 0.76 25.22
N GLU A 152 2.50 -0.12 24.58
CA GLU A 152 1.11 -0.31 24.97
C GLU A 152 0.96 -1.33 26.10
N ARG A 153 -0.06 -1.12 26.93
CA ARG A 153 -0.35 -2.00 28.08
C ARG A 153 -1.04 -3.30 27.68
N ASN A 154 -1.92 -3.25 26.67
CA ASN A 154 -2.75 -4.38 26.27
C ASN A 154 -2.07 -5.20 25.17
N TYR A 155 -1.94 -6.51 25.36
CA TYR A 155 -1.38 -7.43 24.36
C TYR A 155 -2.30 -7.66 23.15
N PHE A 156 -3.56 -7.24 23.26
CA PHE A 156 -4.59 -7.33 22.23
C PHE A 156 -5.17 -5.95 21.97
N ASP A 157 -4.32 -4.92 21.93
CA ASP A 157 -4.77 -3.53 21.77
C ASP A 157 -5.53 -3.33 20.46
N TYR A 158 -4.98 -3.92 19.39
CA TYR A 158 -5.58 -3.97 18.08
C TYR A 158 -5.92 -5.40 17.63
N PHE A 159 -7.10 -5.51 17.03
CA PHE A 159 -7.65 -6.74 16.49
C PHE A 159 -8.43 -6.44 15.21
N SER A 160 -8.18 -7.24 14.17
CA SER A 160 -8.97 -7.21 12.95
C SER A 160 -9.17 -8.62 12.40
N GLY A 161 -10.37 -8.92 11.92
CA GLY A 161 -10.67 -10.24 11.41
C GLY A 161 -11.89 -10.27 10.51
N TYR A 162 -11.97 -11.30 9.69
CA TYR A 162 -13.10 -11.51 8.81
C TYR A 162 -13.40 -12.99 8.56
N VAL A 163 -14.62 -13.22 8.11
CA VAL A 163 -15.07 -14.48 7.52
C VAL A 163 -15.84 -14.17 6.25
N SER A 164 -15.44 -14.78 5.15
CA SER A 164 -16.05 -14.65 3.83
C SER A 164 -16.60 -15.99 3.35
N PHE A 165 -17.87 -15.97 2.94
CA PHE A 165 -18.59 -17.15 2.46
C PHE A 165 -19.74 -16.75 1.53
N ARG A 166 -19.79 -17.36 0.34
CA ARG A 166 -20.88 -17.19 -0.65
C ARG A 166 -21.25 -15.73 -0.94
N GLY A 167 -20.25 -14.86 -1.08
CA GLY A 167 -20.42 -13.44 -1.38
C GLY A 167 -20.69 -12.56 -0.15
N PHE A 168 -20.94 -13.14 1.03
CA PHE A 168 -20.94 -12.38 2.28
C PHE A 168 -19.53 -12.26 2.84
N LEU A 169 -19.20 -11.10 3.36
CA LEU A 169 -18.03 -10.87 4.20
C LEU A 169 -18.53 -10.27 5.53
N PHE A 170 -18.21 -10.96 6.61
CA PHE A 170 -18.46 -10.54 7.99
C PHE A 170 -17.14 -10.13 8.63
N GLY A 171 -17.11 -9.03 9.37
CA GLY A 171 -15.91 -8.51 10.03
C GLY A 171 -15.36 -7.27 9.34
N ASN A 172 -14.04 -7.15 9.27
CA ASN A 172 -13.37 -5.95 8.78
C ASN A 172 -13.12 -6.02 7.26
N PHE A 173 -13.45 -4.96 6.55
CA PHE A 173 -13.29 -4.86 5.09
C PHE A 173 -13.04 -3.43 4.62
N ASP A 174 -12.45 -3.33 3.45
CA ASP A 174 -12.19 -2.08 2.75
C ASP A 174 -13.03 -1.99 1.49
N ILE A 175 -13.40 -0.78 1.14
CA ILE A 175 -14.08 -0.46 -0.11
C ILE A 175 -13.17 0.47 -0.90
N SER A 176 -12.83 0.09 -2.13
CA SER A 176 -12.06 0.91 -3.06
C SER A 176 -12.75 0.98 -4.42
N GLU A 177 -13.36 2.12 -4.71
CA GLU A 177 -14.16 2.38 -5.92
C GLU A 177 -13.67 3.65 -6.64
N GLY A 178 -14.01 3.78 -7.93
CA GLY A 178 -13.70 4.99 -8.68
C GLY A 178 -12.20 5.26 -8.79
N LEU A 179 -11.79 6.50 -8.52
CA LEU A 179 -10.41 6.95 -8.31
C LEU A 179 -9.98 6.81 -6.84
N GLY A 180 -10.85 6.33 -5.96
CA GLY A 180 -10.62 6.24 -4.52
C GLY A 180 -10.73 7.58 -3.81
N LEU A 181 -11.47 8.55 -4.37
CA LEU A 181 -11.60 9.88 -3.77
C LEU A 181 -12.51 9.86 -2.55
N VAL A 182 -13.62 9.13 -2.65
CA VAL A 182 -14.61 9.02 -1.57
C VAL A 182 -14.46 7.70 -0.82
N PHE A 183 -14.56 6.60 -1.56
CA PHE A 183 -14.32 5.24 -1.07
C PHE A 183 -12.97 4.76 -1.58
N GLY A 184 -11.93 5.12 -0.83
CA GLY A 184 -10.57 4.65 -1.05
C GLY A 184 -9.97 4.19 0.26
N ARG A 185 -8.70 3.79 0.22
CA ARG A 185 -7.87 3.61 1.41
C ARG A 185 -6.97 4.83 1.59
N PRO A 186 -6.72 5.28 2.82
CA PRO A 186 -5.67 6.25 3.14
C PRO A 186 -4.32 5.83 2.53
N GLY A 187 -3.54 6.77 1.98
CA GLY A 187 -2.19 6.50 1.44
C GLY A 187 -2.11 5.82 0.05
N TYR A 188 -3.24 5.39 -0.55
CA TYR A 188 -3.24 4.77 -1.89
C TYR A 188 -2.99 5.73 -3.05
N PHE A 189 -3.03 7.05 -2.81
CA PHE A 189 -2.71 8.09 -3.79
C PHE A 189 -1.21 8.14 -4.08
N TYR A 190 -0.73 7.10 -4.76
CA TYR A 190 0.67 6.91 -5.08
C TYR A 190 1.05 7.80 -6.29
N ARG A 191 1.79 8.87 -6.03
CA ARG A 191 2.26 9.84 -7.04
C ARG A 191 3.55 9.43 -7.78
N PRO A 192 4.55 8.71 -7.23
CA PRO A 192 5.80 8.47 -7.95
C PRO A 192 5.79 7.45 -9.11
N ALA A 193 4.64 6.81 -9.39
CA ALA A 193 4.52 5.60 -10.21
C ALA A 193 3.69 5.69 -11.48
N GLY A 194 2.99 6.80 -11.65
CA GLY A 194 1.69 6.75 -12.28
C GLY A 194 0.64 6.16 -11.35
N PHE A 195 -0.62 6.44 -11.65
CA PHE A 195 -1.76 6.03 -10.85
C PHE A 195 -2.06 4.54 -11.05
N PRO A 196 -2.07 3.71 -9.98
CA PRO A 196 -2.53 2.33 -10.08
C PRO A 196 -4.01 2.28 -10.48
N GLU A 197 -4.50 1.11 -10.88
CA GLU A 197 -5.94 0.90 -11.03
C GLU A 197 -6.58 0.87 -9.64
N THR A 198 -7.48 1.83 -9.40
CA THR A 198 -8.12 2.14 -8.12
C THR A 198 -9.38 1.30 -7.86
N ARG A 199 -9.88 0.59 -8.87
CA ARG A 199 -11.05 -0.32 -8.77
C ARG A 199 -10.63 -1.72 -8.32
N ARG A 200 -10.38 -1.88 -7.02
CA ARG A 200 -10.15 -3.20 -6.41
C ARG A 200 -11.41 -3.82 -5.81
N GLY A 201 -12.50 -3.04 -5.71
CA GLY A 201 -13.75 -3.50 -5.15
C GLY A 201 -13.67 -3.61 -3.64
N ILE A 202 -14.18 -4.72 -3.09
CA ILE A 202 -14.23 -4.95 -1.65
C ILE A 202 -13.23 -6.01 -1.27
N LEU A 203 -12.33 -5.67 -0.36
CA LEU A 203 -11.28 -6.55 0.12
C LEU A 203 -11.45 -6.77 1.62
N PRO A 204 -11.15 -7.98 2.13
CA PRO A 204 -11.01 -8.15 3.57
C PRO A 204 -9.89 -7.29 4.12
N HIS A 205 -10.13 -6.65 5.26
CA HIS A 205 -9.13 -5.83 5.92
C HIS A 205 -8.27 -6.73 6.81
N LEU A 206 -7.00 -6.90 6.44
CA LEU A 206 -6.00 -7.53 7.29
C LEU A 206 -4.78 -6.61 7.25
N SER A 207 -4.91 -5.44 7.85
CA SER A 207 -3.81 -4.51 8.08
C SER A 207 -3.69 -4.21 9.56
N THR A 208 -2.52 -3.72 9.95
CA THR A 208 -2.20 -3.09 11.26
C THR A 208 -2.70 -1.66 11.34
N PHE A 209 -3.20 -1.12 10.23
CA PHE A 209 -3.74 0.22 10.18
C PHE A 209 -5.08 0.28 10.91
N GLU A 210 -5.10 0.89 12.10
CA GLU A 210 -6.24 0.84 13.02
C GLU A 210 -7.44 1.72 12.62
N SER A 211 -7.28 2.53 11.59
CA SER A 211 -8.30 3.43 11.08
C SER A 211 -8.61 3.16 9.60
N GLY A 212 -9.58 3.86 9.00
CA GLY A 212 -9.74 3.82 7.53
C GLY A 212 -10.38 2.55 6.92
N TYR A 213 -10.97 1.65 7.71
CA TYR A 213 -11.72 0.47 7.24
C TYR A 213 -13.15 0.39 7.81
N PHE A 214 -13.98 -0.49 7.24
CA PHE A 214 -15.34 -0.78 7.71
C PHE A 214 -15.38 -2.07 8.52
N SER A 215 -16.28 -2.13 9.50
CA SER A 215 -16.45 -3.26 10.44
C SER A 215 -17.90 -3.69 10.46
N GLY A 216 -18.28 -4.78 9.80
CA GLY A 216 -19.66 -5.21 9.77
C GLY A 216 -19.95 -6.28 8.75
N ILE A 217 -20.95 -6.05 7.91
CA ILE A 217 -21.42 -7.04 6.93
C ILE A 217 -21.52 -6.37 5.57
N VAL A 218 -20.98 -7.03 4.55
CA VAL A 218 -21.16 -6.65 3.16
C VAL A 218 -21.54 -7.85 2.32
N PHE A 219 -22.53 -7.67 1.46
CA PHE A 219 -22.90 -8.66 0.45
C PHE A 219 -22.33 -8.23 -0.91
N GLN A 220 -21.29 -8.93 -1.34
CA GLN A 220 -20.62 -8.72 -2.61
C GLN A 220 -21.41 -9.36 -3.74
N ASN A 221 -22.24 -8.55 -4.40
CA ASN A 221 -22.86 -8.90 -5.67
C ASN A 221 -22.49 -7.84 -6.71
N TYR A 222 -22.23 -8.31 -7.94
CA TYR A 222 -21.75 -7.52 -9.06
C TYR A 222 -22.52 -6.21 -9.26
N PHE A 223 -23.85 -6.31 -9.40
CA PHE A 223 -24.70 -5.17 -9.75
C PHE A 223 -25.02 -4.32 -8.53
N PHE A 224 -25.32 -4.95 -7.39
CA PHE A 224 -25.75 -4.28 -6.18
C PHE A 224 -25.05 -4.89 -4.97
N THR A 225 -24.33 -4.06 -4.23
CA THR A 225 -23.57 -4.44 -3.05
C THR A 225 -24.02 -3.59 -1.86
N PRO A 226 -24.95 -4.08 -1.03
CA PRO A 226 -25.30 -3.42 0.22
C PRO A 226 -24.27 -3.73 1.32
N PHE A 227 -24.04 -2.76 2.21
CA PHE A 227 -23.18 -2.94 3.38
C PHE A 227 -23.65 -2.14 4.59
N VAL A 228 -23.33 -2.66 5.77
CA VAL A 228 -23.49 -1.98 7.05
C VAL A 228 -22.19 -2.10 7.83
N SER A 229 -21.76 -1.00 8.44
CA SER A 229 -20.59 -0.92 9.30
C SER A 229 -20.96 -0.35 10.66
N TYR A 230 -20.31 -0.87 11.69
CA TYR A 230 -20.38 -0.42 13.06
C TYR A 230 -18.94 -0.38 13.60
N SER A 231 -18.43 0.83 13.80
CA SER A 231 -17.02 1.05 14.19
C SER A 231 -16.93 1.98 15.38
N TYR A 232 -15.89 1.80 16.19
CA TYR A 232 -15.47 2.77 17.19
C TYR A 232 -14.31 3.58 16.62
N LEU A 233 -14.27 4.87 16.95
CA LEU A 233 -13.30 5.84 16.47
C LEU A 233 -12.62 6.49 17.66
N ASP A 234 -11.30 6.59 17.57
CA ASP A 234 -10.52 7.35 18.53
C ASP A 234 -10.72 8.83 18.26
N ALA A 235 -11.14 9.56 19.29
CA ALA A 235 -11.51 10.95 19.13
C ALA A 235 -11.43 11.73 20.45
N THR A 236 -11.22 13.03 20.32
CA THR A 236 -11.53 13.98 21.40
C THR A 236 -12.91 14.55 21.10
N VAL A 237 -13.82 14.47 22.08
CA VAL A 237 -15.20 14.96 21.95
C VAL A 237 -15.33 16.29 22.69
N ASN A 238 -15.87 17.29 22.00
CA ASN A 238 -16.29 18.58 22.55
C ASN A 238 -17.83 18.68 22.47
N ASP A 239 -18.43 19.71 23.07
CA ASP A 239 -19.89 19.86 23.21
C ASP A 239 -20.71 19.62 21.92
N SER A 240 -20.16 19.93 20.73
CA SER A 240 -20.85 19.79 19.44
C SER A 240 -20.01 19.21 18.29
N THR A 241 -18.73 18.92 18.51
CA THR A 241 -17.79 18.44 17.49
C THR A 241 -16.85 17.41 18.06
N PHE A 242 -16.25 16.60 17.19
CA PHE A 242 -15.18 15.68 17.59
C PHE A 242 -14.01 15.77 16.61
N ASN A 243 -12.81 15.51 17.13
CA ASN A 243 -11.59 15.40 16.33
C ASN A 243 -11.16 13.93 16.33
N HIS A 244 -11.18 13.30 15.15
CA HIS A 244 -10.76 11.92 14.97
C HIS A 244 -9.23 11.81 14.85
N TYR A 245 -8.65 10.77 15.44
CA TYR A 245 -7.23 10.45 15.33
C TYR A 245 -7.01 9.11 14.63
N THR A 246 -5.95 9.02 13.83
CA THR A 246 -5.59 7.83 13.02
C THR A 246 -4.27 7.20 13.47
N SER A 247 -3.66 7.68 14.55
CA SER A 247 -2.32 7.25 14.98
C SER A 247 -2.24 5.84 15.55
N GLY A 248 -3.35 5.28 16.03
CA GLY A 248 -3.41 3.94 16.64
C GLY A 248 -2.75 3.80 18.02
N TYR A 249 -1.86 4.72 18.42
CA TYR A 249 -1.14 4.58 19.69
C TYR A 249 -1.99 4.81 20.96
N HIS A 250 -1.88 3.87 21.91
CA HIS A 250 -2.48 3.89 23.23
C HIS A 250 -1.48 3.61 24.36
N ARG A 251 -0.53 4.53 24.57
CA ARG A 251 0.63 4.34 25.48
C ARG A 251 0.53 5.16 26.76
N THR A 252 -0.15 6.30 26.71
CA THR A 252 -0.26 7.28 27.82
C THR A 252 -1.72 7.53 28.22
N GLY A 253 -1.97 7.98 29.46
CA GLY A 253 -3.33 8.27 29.96
C GLY A 253 -4.22 9.04 28.99
N THR A 254 -3.67 10.11 28.42
CA THR A 254 -4.37 10.99 27.47
C THR A 254 -4.60 10.37 26.09
N GLU A 255 -3.81 9.37 25.69
CA GLU A 255 -4.07 8.57 24.48
C GLU A 255 -5.20 7.58 24.74
N MET A 256 -5.21 6.90 25.89
CA MET A 256 -6.30 5.97 26.25
C MET A 256 -7.65 6.67 26.43
N ASP A 257 -7.68 7.92 26.91
CA ASP A 257 -8.93 8.68 27.06
C ASP A 257 -9.61 8.96 25.70
N LYS A 258 -8.84 8.97 24.60
CA LYS A 258 -9.36 9.16 23.24
C LYS A 258 -9.91 7.88 22.64
N LYS A 259 -9.49 6.72 23.15
CA LYS A 259 -9.77 5.41 22.56
C LYS A 259 -11.27 5.14 22.51
N ASN A 260 -11.78 4.77 21.33
CA ASN A 260 -13.19 4.41 21.12
C ASN A 260 -14.22 5.46 21.58
N ALA A 261 -13.86 6.75 21.59
CA ALA A 261 -14.71 7.82 22.12
C ALA A 261 -15.94 8.17 21.27
N VAL A 262 -15.95 7.79 19.98
CA VAL A 262 -17.09 8.00 19.07
C VAL A 262 -17.46 6.69 18.40
N ARG A 263 -18.77 6.41 18.36
CA ARG A 263 -19.33 5.28 17.61
C ARG A 263 -19.83 5.75 16.25
N GLU A 264 -19.46 5.06 15.19
CA GLU A 264 -19.99 5.26 13.85
C GLU A 264 -20.85 4.08 13.43
N THR A 265 -22.07 4.35 12.98
CA THR A 265 -22.90 3.39 12.24
C THR A 265 -23.05 3.89 10.81
N PHE A 266 -22.63 3.09 9.84
CA PHE A 266 -22.70 3.42 8.42
C PHE A 266 -23.63 2.44 7.71
N VAL A 267 -24.63 2.94 7.00
CA VAL A 267 -25.44 2.14 6.07
C VAL A 267 -25.19 2.64 4.65
N GLY A 268 -24.80 1.75 3.74
CA GLY A 268 -24.46 2.14 2.38
C GLY A 268 -24.69 1.06 1.34
N ALA A 269 -24.52 1.45 0.08
CA ALA A 269 -24.61 0.55 -1.06
C ALA A 269 -23.73 1.00 -2.22
N ILE A 270 -23.40 0.04 -3.08
CA ILE A 270 -22.68 0.26 -4.34
C ILE A 270 -23.48 -0.38 -5.47
N LEU A 271 -23.80 0.40 -6.49
CA LEU A 271 -24.44 0.00 -7.74
C LEU A 271 -23.42 0.05 -8.87
N ARG A 272 -23.28 -1.02 -9.66
CA ARG A 272 -22.34 -1.07 -10.80
C ARG A 272 -23.04 -1.54 -12.07
N TYR A 273 -22.82 -0.81 -13.17
CA TYR A 273 -23.35 -1.16 -14.47
C TYR A 273 -22.44 -0.65 -15.60
N SER A 274 -21.89 -1.55 -16.41
CA SER A 274 -21.14 -1.21 -17.64
C SER A 274 -20.10 -0.07 -17.49
N GLY A 275 -19.26 -0.16 -16.46
CA GLY A 275 -18.21 0.82 -16.18
C GLY A 275 -18.66 2.01 -15.32
N PHE A 276 -19.97 2.22 -15.16
CA PHE A 276 -20.55 3.16 -14.21
C PHE A 276 -20.64 2.53 -12.81
N THR A 277 -20.29 3.31 -11.79
CA THR A 277 -20.46 2.97 -10.38
C THR A 277 -21.12 4.14 -9.66
N LEU A 278 -22.18 3.88 -8.90
CA LEU A 278 -22.76 4.78 -7.91
C LEU A 278 -22.55 4.15 -6.53
N ALA A 279 -21.80 4.81 -5.66
CA ALA A 279 -21.54 4.36 -4.30
C ALA A 279 -21.99 5.45 -3.33
N GLY A 280 -22.55 5.08 -2.18
CA GLY A 280 -22.94 6.07 -1.19
C GLY A 280 -23.55 5.47 0.06
N GLY A 281 -23.83 6.33 1.02
CA GLY A 281 -24.49 5.95 2.26
C GLY A 281 -24.51 7.07 3.29
N VAL A 282 -24.91 6.71 4.50
CA VAL A 282 -25.06 7.65 5.61
C VAL A 282 -24.34 7.08 6.83
N PRO A 283 -23.15 7.62 7.18
CA PRO A 283 -22.58 7.49 8.51
C PRO A 283 -23.36 8.34 9.52
N VAL A 284 -23.61 7.74 10.67
CA VAL A 284 -24.16 8.37 11.87
C VAL A 284 -23.13 8.23 12.99
N TYR A 285 -22.69 9.36 13.53
CA TYR A 285 -21.74 9.45 14.62
C TYR A 285 -22.47 9.70 15.94
N THR A 286 -22.23 8.84 16.92
CA THR A 286 -22.70 8.98 18.30
C THR A 286 -21.50 9.05 19.24
N PRO A 287 -21.16 10.22 19.79
CA PRO A 287 -20.14 10.32 20.84
C PRO A 287 -20.56 9.52 22.08
N VAL A 288 -19.61 8.82 22.70
CA VAL A 288 -19.88 8.05 23.91
C VAL A 288 -20.18 9.01 25.07
N GLY A 289 -21.32 8.82 25.73
CA GLY A 289 -21.73 9.66 26.86
C GLY A 289 -22.49 10.94 26.48
N LEU A 290 -22.66 11.25 25.20
CA LEU A 290 -23.51 12.34 24.72
C LEU A 290 -24.78 11.81 24.04
N THR A 291 -25.82 12.65 24.00
CA THR A 291 -27.11 12.31 23.36
C THR A 291 -27.22 12.85 21.93
N THR A 292 -26.32 13.71 21.50
CA THR A 292 -26.38 14.38 20.18
C THR A 292 -25.69 13.51 19.13
N ASN A 293 -26.44 13.10 18.11
CA ASN A 293 -25.91 12.44 16.93
C ASN A 293 -25.60 13.45 15.83
N SER A 294 -24.57 13.18 15.04
CA SER A 294 -24.32 13.86 13.76
C SER A 294 -24.34 12.86 12.61
N TYR A 295 -24.63 13.33 11.41
CA TYR A 295 -24.68 12.50 10.20
C TYR A 295 -24.00 13.22 9.05
N LEU A 296 -23.38 12.47 8.14
CA LEU A 296 -22.66 13.02 6.99
C LEU A 296 -22.96 12.20 5.74
N PRO A 297 -24.09 12.43 5.05
CA PRO A 297 -24.44 11.69 3.85
C PRO A 297 -23.31 11.84 2.83
N VAL A 298 -23.00 10.75 2.13
CA VAL A 298 -21.94 10.73 1.14
C VAL A 298 -22.37 9.98 -0.10
N VAL A 299 -22.02 10.50 -1.26
CA VAL A 299 -22.25 9.86 -2.55
C VAL A 299 -21.04 10.04 -3.45
N SER A 300 -20.75 9.03 -4.27
CA SER A 300 -19.71 9.01 -5.29
C SER A 300 -20.28 8.40 -6.56
N ILE A 301 -20.06 9.09 -7.67
CA ILE A 301 -20.35 8.60 -9.01
C ILE A 301 -19.02 8.45 -9.72
N SER A 302 -18.74 7.28 -10.28
CA SER A 302 -17.58 7.08 -11.13
C SER A 302 -17.92 6.41 -12.44
N LEU A 303 -17.18 6.76 -13.48
CA LEU A 303 -17.26 6.15 -14.79
C LEU A 303 -15.86 5.73 -15.21
N SER A 304 -15.72 4.48 -15.67
CA SER A 304 -14.51 3.99 -16.29
C SER A 304 -14.84 3.42 -17.67
N ARG A 305 -14.01 3.76 -18.65
CA ARG A 305 -14.15 3.27 -20.01
C ARG A 305 -12.80 3.10 -20.67
N GLN A 306 -12.67 2.03 -21.44
CA GLN A 306 -11.53 1.79 -22.30
C GLN A 306 -11.95 1.88 -23.77
N ILE A 307 -11.26 2.70 -24.57
CA ILE A 307 -11.55 2.90 -26.00
C ILE A 307 -10.21 3.02 -26.73
N GLY A 308 -9.94 2.14 -27.69
CA GLY A 308 -8.73 2.22 -28.54
C GLY A 308 -7.41 2.21 -27.74
N GLY A 309 -7.35 1.47 -26.63
CA GLY A 309 -6.19 1.41 -25.73
C GLY A 309 -6.03 2.61 -24.79
N TYR A 310 -6.92 3.60 -24.85
CA TYR A 310 -7.03 4.65 -23.85
C TYR A 310 -7.92 4.18 -22.71
N THR A 311 -7.54 4.48 -21.46
CA THR A 311 -8.37 4.22 -20.27
C THR A 311 -8.74 5.57 -19.65
N GLY A 312 -10.02 5.88 -19.60
CA GLY A 312 -10.57 7.03 -18.88
C GLY A 312 -11.24 6.58 -17.59
N ILE A 313 -10.96 7.26 -16.49
CA ILE A 313 -11.65 7.09 -15.21
C ILE A 313 -12.02 8.47 -14.69
N MET A 314 -13.28 8.71 -14.39
CA MET A 314 -13.72 9.91 -13.69
C MET A 314 -14.46 9.55 -12.41
N GLU A 315 -14.36 10.40 -11.41
CA GLU A 315 -15.12 10.32 -10.17
C GLU A 315 -15.62 11.72 -9.78
N ILE A 316 -16.85 11.80 -9.29
CA ILE A 316 -17.42 12.98 -8.64
C ILE A 316 -18.03 12.51 -7.31
N GLY A 317 -17.63 13.16 -6.23
CA GLY A 317 -18.11 12.90 -4.87
C GLY A 317 -18.83 14.11 -4.28
N TYR A 318 -19.80 13.84 -3.42
CA TYR A 318 -20.49 14.86 -2.64
C TYR A 318 -20.71 14.39 -1.21
N SER A 319 -20.47 15.28 -0.25
CA SER A 319 -20.89 15.11 1.15
C SER A 319 -21.40 16.44 1.70
N ASN A 320 -20.55 17.19 2.40
CA ASN A 320 -20.78 18.58 2.78
C ASN A 320 -20.37 19.55 1.65
N GLY A 321 -19.32 19.19 0.91
CA GLY A 321 -18.83 19.86 -0.29
C GLY A 321 -18.74 18.89 -1.48
N TYR A 322 -18.08 19.31 -2.56
CA TYR A 322 -17.84 18.47 -3.74
C TYR A 322 -16.37 18.11 -3.91
N THR A 323 -16.13 16.93 -4.46
CA THR A 323 -14.81 16.51 -4.96
C THR A 323 -14.97 15.89 -6.33
N GLY A 324 -13.91 15.88 -7.13
CA GLY A 324 -13.89 15.11 -8.35
C GLY A 324 -12.51 14.96 -8.94
N GLY A 325 -12.39 14.06 -9.90
CA GLY A 325 -11.16 13.87 -10.64
C GLY A 325 -11.38 13.11 -11.94
N ILE A 326 -10.44 13.27 -12.85
CA ILE A 326 -10.39 12.56 -14.12
C ILE A 326 -8.98 12.10 -14.41
N LEU A 327 -8.81 10.79 -14.58
CA LEU A 327 -7.60 10.11 -14.98
C LEU A 327 -7.73 9.61 -16.41
N ILE A 328 -6.77 9.99 -17.24
CA ILE A 328 -6.62 9.46 -18.60
C ILE A 328 -5.29 8.74 -18.68
N LYS A 329 -5.31 7.47 -19.10
CA LYS A 329 -4.13 6.68 -19.44
C LYS A 329 -4.12 6.43 -20.94
N THR A 330 -2.93 6.50 -21.54
CA THR A 330 -2.73 6.32 -22.98
C THR A 330 -1.89 5.08 -23.28
N PRO A 331 -2.01 4.49 -24.49
CA PRO A 331 -1.18 3.36 -24.93
C PRO A 331 0.33 3.64 -24.92
N ILE A 332 0.72 4.92 -25.03
CA ILE A 332 2.13 5.35 -25.09
C ILE A 332 2.75 5.56 -23.70
N GLY A 333 2.03 5.24 -22.62
CA GLY A 333 2.53 5.33 -21.25
C GLY A 333 2.38 6.72 -20.60
N LEU A 334 1.71 7.67 -21.26
CA LEU A 334 1.31 8.95 -20.66
C LEU A 334 0.06 8.75 -19.80
N GLN A 335 0.06 9.33 -18.61
CA GLN A 335 -1.06 9.41 -17.69
C GLN A 335 -1.27 10.87 -17.24
N VAL A 336 -2.52 11.32 -17.22
CA VAL A 336 -2.90 12.66 -16.77
C VAL A 336 -4.04 12.52 -15.78
N LEU A 337 -3.87 13.02 -14.56
CA LEU A 337 -4.91 13.11 -13.54
C LEU A 337 -5.13 14.58 -13.19
N TYR A 338 -6.35 15.06 -13.38
CA TYR A 338 -6.83 16.26 -12.69
C TYR A 338 -7.68 15.85 -11.50
N ARG A 339 -7.56 16.58 -10.39
CA ARG A 339 -8.31 16.32 -9.15
C ARG A 339 -8.62 17.62 -8.42
N TYR A 340 -9.76 17.66 -7.78
CA TYR A 340 -10.29 18.79 -7.04
C TYR A 340 -11.01 18.31 -5.78
N PHE A 341 -10.68 18.89 -4.63
CA PHE A 341 -11.32 18.65 -3.35
C PHE A 341 -11.65 20.01 -2.75
N ALA A 342 -12.95 20.28 -2.60
CA ALA A 342 -13.39 21.52 -1.99
C ALA A 342 -12.98 21.59 -0.51
N ASP A 343 -12.71 22.80 -0.02
CA ASP A 343 -12.31 23.06 1.38
C ASP A 343 -13.36 22.59 2.40
N ASP A 344 -14.62 22.57 2.00
CA ASP A 344 -15.77 22.14 2.80
C ASP A 344 -16.15 20.67 2.57
N PHE A 345 -15.45 19.95 1.69
CA PHE A 345 -15.65 18.51 1.51
C PHE A 345 -15.17 17.76 2.74
N LYS A 346 -16.10 17.08 3.41
CA LYS A 346 -15.77 16.17 4.53
C LYS A 346 -15.72 14.76 3.99
N GLY A 347 -14.50 14.24 3.79
CA GLY A 347 -14.27 12.86 3.41
C GLY A 347 -14.70 11.89 4.51
N LEU A 348 -14.95 10.63 4.13
CA LEU A 348 -15.01 9.55 5.11
C LEU A 348 -13.64 9.38 5.78
N ARG A 349 -13.58 8.76 6.96
CA ARG A 349 -12.28 8.38 7.56
C ARG A 349 -11.42 7.48 6.65
N THR A 350 -12.03 6.87 5.64
CA THR A 350 -11.38 6.05 4.62
C THR A 350 -10.82 6.90 3.46
N SER A 351 -11.26 8.15 3.32
CA SER A 351 -10.82 9.07 2.26
C SER A 351 -9.36 9.51 2.49
N PRO A 352 -8.47 9.37 1.49
CA PRO A 352 -7.06 9.70 1.63
C PRO A 352 -6.71 11.18 1.56
N LEU A 353 -7.65 12.07 1.20
CA LEU A 353 -7.31 13.40 0.68
C LEU A 353 -7.83 14.55 1.53
N THR A 354 -6.95 15.53 1.72
CA THR A 354 -7.25 16.87 2.22
C THR A 354 -7.78 17.74 1.08
N PRO A 355 -8.42 18.88 1.37
CA PRO A 355 -8.71 19.88 0.36
C PRO A 355 -7.46 20.20 -0.48
N GLU A 356 -7.56 20.03 -1.80
CA GLU A 356 -6.48 20.29 -2.74
C GLU A 356 -7.06 20.44 -4.15
N GLU A 357 -6.38 21.20 -5.00
CA GLU A 357 -6.59 21.17 -6.45
C GLU A 357 -5.26 20.78 -7.08
N GLY A 358 -5.26 19.79 -7.97
CA GLY A 358 -4.01 19.36 -8.57
C GLY A 358 -4.10 18.73 -9.96
N LEU A 359 -3.00 18.90 -10.70
CA LEU A 359 -2.77 18.32 -12.02
C LEU A 359 -1.50 17.49 -11.98
N TYR A 360 -1.67 16.19 -12.09
CA TYR A 360 -0.61 15.21 -12.14
C TYR A 360 -0.41 14.71 -13.57
N ILE A 361 0.83 14.73 -14.04
CA ILE A 361 1.25 14.22 -15.35
C ILE A 361 2.37 13.21 -15.12
N TYR A 362 2.22 12.00 -15.65
CA TYR A 362 3.23 10.97 -15.62
C TYR A 362 3.49 10.40 -17.00
N MET A 363 4.75 10.07 -17.28
CA MET A 363 5.12 9.36 -18.49
C MET A 363 6.11 8.25 -18.16
N GLU A 364 5.89 7.07 -18.75
CA GLU A 364 6.89 6.01 -18.82
C GLU A 364 7.10 5.60 -20.28
N ARG A 365 8.35 5.53 -20.71
CA ARG A 365 8.70 5.06 -22.04
C ARG A 365 10.03 4.33 -22.05
N LYS A 366 10.12 3.29 -22.88
CA LYS A 366 11.39 2.69 -23.25
C LYS A 366 11.96 3.44 -24.46
N VAL A 367 13.13 4.05 -24.28
CA VAL A 367 13.88 4.75 -25.34
C VAL A 367 15.20 4.01 -25.51
N LEU A 368 15.40 3.39 -26.69
CA LEU A 368 16.48 2.43 -26.91
C LEU A 368 16.42 1.29 -25.87
N GLU A 369 17.50 1.06 -25.11
CA GLU A 369 17.54 0.09 -24.01
C GLU A 369 17.18 0.70 -22.65
N VAL A 370 16.98 2.02 -22.59
CA VAL A 370 16.73 2.76 -21.35
C VAL A 370 15.23 2.77 -21.06
N LYS A 371 14.85 2.44 -19.83
CA LYS A 371 13.50 2.75 -19.33
C LYS A 371 13.55 4.11 -18.66
N ALA A 372 12.83 5.08 -19.21
CA ALA A 372 12.71 6.42 -18.65
C ALA A 372 11.29 6.61 -18.12
N SER A 373 11.17 7.22 -16.95
CA SER A 373 9.89 7.59 -16.36
C SER A 373 10.01 8.89 -15.57
N GLY A 374 8.92 9.62 -15.47
CA GLY A 374 8.86 10.79 -14.60
C GLY A 374 7.44 11.25 -14.37
N PHE A 375 7.24 12.04 -13.32
CA PHE A 375 6.01 12.79 -13.11
C PHE A 375 6.29 14.24 -12.76
N ILE A 376 5.26 15.06 -12.98
CA ILE A 376 5.13 16.39 -12.41
C ILE A 376 3.72 16.46 -11.82
N ASP A 377 3.61 16.94 -10.59
CA ASP A 377 2.34 17.23 -9.92
C ASP A 377 2.31 18.71 -9.55
N PHE A 378 1.30 19.41 -10.05
CA PHE A 378 0.99 20.78 -9.66
C PHE A 378 -0.12 20.70 -8.63
N VAL A 379 0.10 21.24 -7.43
CA VAL A 379 -0.87 21.18 -6.33
C VAL A 379 -1.03 22.57 -5.72
N ARG A 380 -2.27 22.99 -5.51
CA ARG A 380 -2.59 24.18 -4.74
C ARG A 380 -2.46 23.86 -3.25
N SER A 381 -1.56 24.55 -2.55
CA SER A 381 -1.39 24.42 -1.10
C SER A 381 -2.54 25.03 -0.32
N ASP A 382 -2.63 24.72 0.98
CA ASP A 382 -3.58 25.32 1.92
C ASP A 382 -3.47 26.85 1.98
N SER A 383 -2.29 27.41 1.71
CA SER A 383 -2.06 28.87 1.59
C SER A 383 -2.55 29.47 0.28
N GLY A 384 -3.11 28.66 -0.62
CA GLY A 384 -3.60 29.05 -1.94
C GLY A 384 -2.52 29.19 -3.02
N GLU A 385 -1.25 28.89 -2.71
CA GLU A 385 -0.15 28.96 -3.68
C GLU A 385 -0.03 27.67 -4.48
N TYR A 386 0.27 27.77 -5.77
CA TYR A 386 0.59 26.58 -6.57
C TYR A 386 2.04 26.15 -6.31
N VAL A 387 2.19 24.92 -5.82
CA VAL A 387 3.47 24.25 -5.63
C VAL A 387 3.60 23.18 -6.71
N PHE A 388 4.83 22.94 -7.16
CA PHE A 388 5.14 21.80 -8.01
C PHE A 388 6.02 20.81 -7.26
N GLU A 389 5.81 19.53 -7.54
CA GLU A 389 6.73 18.45 -7.22
C GLU A 389 6.89 17.55 -8.45
N GLY A 390 8.03 16.88 -8.57
CA GLY A 390 8.25 16.01 -9.70
C GLY A 390 9.49 15.14 -9.57
N ASN A 391 9.61 14.19 -10.48
CA ASN A 391 10.80 13.38 -10.60
C ASN A 391 11.09 13.01 -12.07
N ILE A 392 12.34 12.66 -12.31
CA ILE A 392 12.78 12.00 -13.54
C ILE A 392 13.66 10.83 -13.12
N MET A 393 13.43 9.67 -13.72
CA MET A 393 14.18 8.45 -13.46
C MET A 393 14.53 7.75 -14.77
N GLY A 394 15.77 7.27 -14.86
CA GLY A 394 16.23 6.39 -15.92
C GLY A 394 16.78 5.10 -15.35
N VAL A 395 16.54 3.99 -16.06
CA VAL A 395 17.06 2.66 -15.73
C VAL A 395 17.76 2.08 -16.95
N TRP A 396 19.08 1.90 -16.83
CA TRP A 396 19.95 1.39 -17.88
C TRP A 396 20.41 -0.05 -17.58
N PRO A 397 20.21 -1.00 -18.50
CA PRO A 397 20.80 -2.33 -18.42
C PRO A 397 22.25 -2.32 -18.95
N VAL A 398 23.19 -1.78 -18.17
CA VAL A 398 24.58 -1.54 -18.63
C VAL A 398 25.29 -2.82 -19.08
N LEU A 399 25.10 -3.92 -18.35
CA LEU A 399 25.67 -5.24 -18.65
C LEU A 399 24.68 -6.33 -18.22
N LYS A 400 24.89 -7.58 -18.67
CA LYS A 400 24.05 -8.70 -18.25
C LYS A 400 24.06 -8.86 -16.72
N GLY A 401 22.91 -8.62 -16.09
CA GLY A 401 22.75 -8.69 -14.64
C GLY A 401 23.15 -7.41 -13.89
N THR A 402 23.55 -6.35 -14.58
CA THR A 402 23.88 -5.04 -14.00
C THR A 402 22.87 -4.01 -14.44
N ARG A 403 22.43 -3.16 -13.51
CA ARG A 403 21.61 -1.99 -13.83
C ARG A 403 22.17 -0.75 -13.16
N LEU A 404 22.11 0.36 -13.89
CA LEU A 404 22.31 1.70 -13.37
C LEU A 404 20.94 2.38 -13.30
N ILE A 405 20.65 3.02 -12.18
CA ILE A 405 19.44 3.79 -11.94
C ILE A 405 19.87 5.19 -11.55
N ILE A 406 19.37 6.19 -12.25
CA ILE A 406 19.56 7.60 -11.89
C ILE A 406 18.18 8.18 -11.67
N ARG A 407 18.00 8.89 -10.56
CA ARG A 407 16.77 9.61 -10.25
C ARG A 407 17.11 11.01 -9.79
N TRP A 408 16.39 11.97 -10.33
CA TRP A 408 16.25 13.31 -9.78
C TRP A 408 14.83 13.48 -9.27
N ASP A 409 14.66 14.09 -8.10
CA ASP A 409 13.38 14.53 -7.56
C ASP A 409 13.50 15.98 -7.09
N GLY A 410 12.42 16.73 -7.20
CA GLY A 410 12.43 18.16 -6.93
C GLY A 410 11.06 18.69 -6.57
N SER A 411 11.07 19.69 -5.70
CA SER A 411 9.94 20.51 -5.30
C SER A 411 10.44 21.95 -5.13
N ARG A 412 9.55 22.87 -4.71
CA ARG A 412 9.93 24.27 -4.43
C ARG A 412 11.04 24.40 -3.38
N THR A 413 11.05 23.55 -2.34
CA THR A 413 11.93 23.71 -1.18
C THR A 413 13.04 22.67 -1.11
N ARG A 414 12.89 21.54 -1.80
CA ARG A 414 13.79 20.39 -1.69
C ARG A 414 14.06 19.77 -3.05
N SER A 415 15.32 19.43 -3.32
CA SER A 415 15.75 18.65 -4.47
C SER A 415 16.65 17.49 -4.04
N GLY A 416 16.58 16.39 -4.77
CA GLY A 416 17.35 15.18 -4.52
C GLY A 416 17.93 14.64 -5.82
N LEU A 417 19.18 14.19 -5.78
CA LEU A 417 19.79 13.41 -6.84
C LEU A 417 20.31 12.10 -6.26
N ARG A 418 19.98 11.01 -6.92
CA ARG A 418 20.38 9.67 -6.51
C ARG A 418 20.92 8.86 -7.69
N GLY A 419 22.03 8.19 -7.45
CA GLY A 419 22.57 7.13 -8.30
C GLY A 419 22.54 5.79 -7.58
N GLU A 420 22.15 4.74 -8.29
CA GLU A 420 22.17 3.37 -7.79
C GLU A 420 22.70 2.40 -8.84
N ILE A 421 23.60 1.51 -8.43
CA ILE A 421 24.10 0.41 -9.24
C ILE A 421 23.70 -0.90 -8.58
N VAL A 422 23.01 -1.75 -9.33
CA VAL A 422 22.59 -3.08 -8.89
C VAL A 422 23.27 -4.13 -9.76
N PHE A 423 24.11 -4.95 -9.15
CA PHE A 423 24.71 -6.12 -9.76
C PHE A 423 24.05 -7.39 -9.24
N ARG A 424 23.72 -8.32 -10.13
CA ARG A 424 23.14 -9.61 -9.77
C ARG A 424 23.69 -10.72 -10.64
N ARG A 425 24.14 -11.79 -9.99
CA ARG A 425 24.60 -13.02 -10.65
C ARG A 425 24.09 -14.24 -9.89
N ARG A 426 23.28 -15.07 -10.58
CA ARG A 426 22.65 -16.28 -10.01
C ARG A 426 21.86 -15.97 -8.72
N ASN A 427 22.36 -16.40 -7.57
CA ASN A 427 21.78 -16.18 -6.25
C ASN A 427 22.39 -15.00 -5.49
N LYS A 428 23.46 -14.37 -6.00
CA LYS A 428 24.15 -13.27 -5.34
C LYS A 428 23.72 -11.93 -5.91
N PHE A 429 23.68 -10.90 -5.07
CA PHE A 429 23.47 -9.53 -5.49
C PHE A 429 24.29 -8.55 -4.66
N ILE A 430 24.65 -7.44 -5.29
CA ILE A 430 25.26 -6.28 -4.65
C ILE A 430 24.51 -5.05 -5.15
N LYS A 431 24.24 -4.11 -4.26
CA LYS A 431 23.62 -2.83 -4.56
C LYS A 431 24.43 -1.72 -3.90
N LEU A 432 24.80 -0.72 -4.67
CA LEU A 432 25.41 0.51 -4.21
C LEU A 432 24.45 1.65 -4.50
N ARG A 433 24.17 2.51 -3.52
CA ARG A 433 23.38 3.72 -3.71
C ARG A 433 24.09 4.90 -3.09
N LEU A 434 24.06 6.02 -3.79
CA LEU A 434 24.50 7.33 -3.33
C LEU A 434 23.37 8.33 -3.55
N GLN A 435 23.17 9.23 -2.60
CA GLN A 435 22.15 10.25 -2.66
C GLN A 435 22.65 11.56 -2.06
N GLY A 436 22.37 12.65 -2.76
CA GLY A 436 22.48 14.02 -2.25
C GLY A 436 21.10 14.67 -2.23
N VAL A 437 20.84 15.47 -1.20
CA VAL A 437 19.62 16.24 -1.02
C VAL A 437 20.00 17.67 -0.70
N SER A 438 19.31 18.64 -1.31
CA SER A 438 19.39 20.06 -0.95
C SER A 438 18.02 20.51 -0.50
N SER A 439 17.93 21.15 0.67
CA SER A 439 16.67 21.67 1.24
C SER A 439 16.95 23.02 1.86
N GLY A 440 16.42 24.10 1.26
CA GLY A 440 16.86 25.46 1.60
C GLY A 440 18.40 25.61 1.52
N ASN A 441 19.01 26.03 2.63
CA ASN A 441 20.48 26.16 2.75
C ASN A 441 21.18 24.88 3.25
N GLU A 442 20.42 23.83 3.57
CA GLU A 442 20.99 22.57 4.05
C GLU A 442 21.31 21.61 2.90
N ARG A 443 22.39 20.85 3.06
CA ARG A 443 22.77 19.78 2.16
C ARG A 443 22.98 18.49 2.94
N GLY A 444 22.27 17.46 2.52
CA GLY A 444 22.35 16.12 3.06
C GLY A 444 23.02 15.17 2.08
N TYR A 445 23.87 14.28 2.58
CA TYR A 445 24.53 13.25 1.79
C TYR A 445 24.41 11.89 2.48
N GLY A 446 24.24 10.85 1.70
CA GLY A 446 24.14 9.51 2.24
C GLY A 446 24.34 8.44 1.17
N GLY A 447 24.75 7.27 1.62
CA GLY A 447 24.94 6.14 0.74
C GLY A 447 25.01 4.84 1.49
N TYR A 448 24.76 3.76 0.76
CA TYR A 448 24.90 2.42 1.31
C TYR A 448 25.41 1.43 0.29
N ILE A 449 26.01 0.37 0.83
CA ILE A 449 26.24 -0.88 0.13
C ILE A 449 25.37 -1.96 0.76
N THR A 450 24.69 -2.73 -0.08
CA THR A 450 23.97 -3.95 0.31
C THR A 450 24.57 -5.13 -0.45
N ALA A 451 24.88 -6.20 0.26
CA ALA A 451 25.29 -7.46 -0.33
C ALA A 451 24.40 -8.58 0.19
N GLY A 452 24.05 -9.53 -0.68
CA GLY A 452 23.26 -10.66 -0.24
C GLY A 452 23.31 -11.87 -1.15
N VAL A 453 22.91 -13.00 -0.57
CA VAL A 453 22.80 -14.30 -1.23
C VAL A 453 21.41 -14.85 -0.96
N ARG A 454 20.76 -15.41 -1.98
CA ARG A 454 19.42 -15.99 -1.89
C ARG A 454 19.41 -17.48 -2.21
N GLY A 455 19.25 -18.32 -1.19
CA GLY A 455 19.13 -19.78 -1.31
C GLY A 455 18.12 -20.30 -0.28
N ASP A 456 18.33 -21.55 0.16
CA ASP A 456 17.56 -22.12 1.26
C ASP A 456 17.85 -21.37 2.57
N LEU A 457 19.11 -20.99 2.78
CA LEU A 457 19.46 -19.86 3.65
C LEU A 457 19.72 -18.63 2.78
N SER A 458 18.95 -17.57 3.03
CA SER A 458 19.15 -16.26 2.43
C SER A 458 19.71 -15.30 3.46
N VAL A 459 20.72 -14.53 3.06
CA VAL A 459 21.43 -13.55 3.89
C VAL A 459 21.51 -12.24 3.14
N GLU A 460 21.16 -11.15 3.80
CA GLU A 460 21.32 -9.79 3.31
C GLU A 460 21.97 -8.94 4.39
N PHE A 461 23.02 -8.21 4.03
CA PHE A 461 23.69 -7.25 4.88
C PHE A 461 23.71 -5.90 4.18
N ARG A 462 23.42 -4.83 4.93
CA ARG A 462 23.60 -3.46 4.47
C ARG A 462 24.45 -2.69 5.46
N TYR A 463 25.35 -1.88 4.92
CA TYR A 463 26.05 -0.82 5.64
C TYR A 463 25.78 0.52 4.98
N CYS A 464 25.44 1.52 5.79
CA CYS A 464 24.99 2.84 5.40
C CYS A 464 25.76 3.91 6.18
N ILE A 465 26.11 5.00 5.48
CA ILE A 465 26.67 6.23 6.05
C ILE A 465 25.81 7.42 5.62
N PHE A 466 25.64 8.39 6.50
CA PHE A 466 24.89 9.61 6.20
C PHE A 466 25.41 10.79 7.02
N THR A 467 25.29 11.98 6.42
CA THR A 467 25.64 13.29 6.99
C THR A 467 24.59 14.27 6.51
N THR A 468 23.75 14.73 7.42
CA THR A 468 22.49 15.41 7.11
C THR A 468 22.18 16.41 8.22
N PRO A 469 22.29 17.74 8.02
CA PRO A 469 22.21 18.72 9.11
C PRO A 469 20.98 18.61 10.01
N SER A 470 19.80 18.39 9.42
CA SER A 470 18.54 18.29 10.17
C SER A 470 17.55 17.37 9.47
N PHE A 471 16.36 17.23 10.04
CA PHE A 471 15.25 16.51 9.40
C PHE A 471 14.87 17.11 8.03
N ASN A 472 15.08 18.41 7.81
CA ASN A 472 14.76 19.09 6.54
C ASN A 472 15.57 18.56 5.36
N SER A 473 16.81 18.14 5.61
CA SER A 473 17.73 17.55 4.64
C SER A 473 17.83 16.03 4.76
N ALA A 474 16.92 15.39 5.50
CA ALA A 474 16.94 13.96 5.74
C ALA A 474 16.92 13.15 4.44
N ILE A 475 17.62 12.01 4.50
CA ILE A 475 17.65 11.01 3.43
C ILE A 475 16.85 9.80 3.89
N TYR A 476 15.99 9.34 2.99
CA TYR A 476 15.08 8.24 3.24
C TYR A 476 15.59 7.01 2.51
N PHE A 477 15.94 5.97 3.27
CA PHE A 477 16.34 4.68 2.72
C PHE A 477 15.34 3.58 3.09
N TYR A 478 14.72 3.01 2.08
CA TYR A 478 13.97 1.76 2.21
C TYR A 478 14.89 0.61 2.66
N GLU A 479 14.52 -0.10 3.72
CA GLU A 479 15.15 -1.32 4.20
C GLU A 479 14.26 -2.55 4.00
N ASN A 480 14.85 -3.66 3.58
CA ASN A 480 14.15 -4.94 3.64
C ASN A 480 13.91 -5.30 5.11
N ASN A 481 12.68 -5.73 5.41
CA ASN A 481 12.27 -6.01 6.77
C ASN A 481 11.67 -7.43 6.90
N LEU A 482 11.17 -7.75 8.09
CA LEU A 482 10.41 -8.98 8.33
C LEU A 482 9.16 -9.01 7.42
N PRO A 483 8.61 -10.21 7.14
CA PRO A 483 7.41 -10.33 6.32
C PRO A 483 6.27 -9.41 6.80
N GLY A 484 5.63 -8.72 5.86
CA GLY A 484 4.52 -7.81 6.15
C GLY A 484 4.93 -6.48 6.78
N GLU A 485 6.23 -6.19 6.96
CA GLU A 485 6.70 -4.92 7.50
C GLU A 485 7.38 -4.09 6.41
N TYR A 486 7.08 -2.79 6.39
CA TYR A 486 7.73 -1.83 5.52
C TYR A 486 8.51 -0.84 6.39
N SER A 487 9.73 -0.50 6.00
CA SER A 487 10.51 0.49 6.75
C SER A 487 11.25 1.40 5.80
N ILE A 488 10.82 2.67 5.80
CA ILE A 488 11.63 3.78 5.34
C ILE A 488 12.16 4.46 6.58
N ILE A 489 13.48 4.62 6.66
CA ILE A 489 14.10 5.23 7.82
C ILE A 489 14.54 6.64 7.44
N PRO A 490 14.02 7.69 8.11
CA PRO A 490 14.57 9.03 7.97
C PRO A 490 15.95 9.08 8.62
N LEU A 491 16.98 9.30 7.81
CA LEU A 491 18.35 9.49 8.26
C LEU A 491 18.64 10.99 8.26
N TYR A 492 18.76 11.55 9.46
CA TYR A 492 19.17 12.92 9.74
C TYR A 492 20.32 12.90 10.78
N GLY A 493 21.08 13.98 10.91
CA GLY A 493 22.35 14.07 11.65
C GLY A 493 23.51 13.34 10.99
N ASP A 494 24.53 13.00 11.78
CA ASP A 494 25.73 12.32 11.32
C ASP A 494 25.84 10.93 11.93
N GLY A 495 26.00 9.90 11.10
CA GLY A 495 26.11 8.56 11.64
C GLY A 495 26.19 7.44 10.61
N TYR A 496 26.11 6.24 11.17
CA TYR A 496 26.17 4.99 10.43
C TYR A 496 25.01 4.09 10.83
N ARG A 497 24.56 3.28 9.88
CA ARG A 497 23.53 2.30 10.12
C ARG A 497 23.88 1.00 9.41
N PHE A 498 23.62 -0.12 10.06
CA PHE A 498 23.69 -1.42 9.41
C PHE A 498 22.51 -2.29 9.79
N TYR A 499 22.19 -3.25 8.92
CA TYR A 499 21.29 -4.33 9.27
C TYR A 499 21.74 -5.64 8.64
N ILE A 500 21.33 -6.74 9.27
CA ILE A 500 21.40 -8.10 8.75
C ILE A 500 19.98 -8.66 8.71
N LEU A 501 19.62 -9.27 7.60
CA LEU A 501 18.39 -10.05 7.44
C LEU A 501 18.75 -11.49 7.02
N LEU A 502 18.34 -12.44 7.83
CA LEU A 502 18.45 -13.87 7.58
C LEU A 502 17.06 -14.44 7.33
N ARG A 503 16.96 -15.36 6.37
CA ARG A 503 15.75 -16.12 6.09
C ARG A 503 16.13 -17.57 5.82
N GLU A 504 15.55 -18.50 6.58
CA GLU A 504 15.60 -19.92 6.30
C GLU A 504 14.28 -20.36 5.66
N LYS A 505 14.37 -20.94 4.46
CA LYS A 505 13.24 -21.18 3.57
C LYS A 505 12.34 -22.34 4.02
N ASN A 506 12.90 -23.40 4.60
CA ASN A 506 12.14 -24.63 4.89
C ASN A 506 11.28 -24.49 6.15
N THR A 507 11.79 -23.78 7.15
CA THR A 507 11.12 -23.43 8.40
C THR A 507 10.29 -22.16 8.26
N GLY A 508 10.62 -21.29 7.30
CA GLY A 508 9.97 -19.99 7.14
C GLY A 508 10.36 -18.99 8.22
N VAL A 509 11.49 -19.21 8.90
CA VAL A 509 12.02 -18.35 9.96
C VAL A 509 12.83 -17.20 9.37
N TYR A 510 12.59 -16.01 9.91
CA TYR A 510 13.28 -14.77 9.61
C TYR A 510 13.89 -14.21 10.89
N LEU A 511 15.15 -13.77 10.78
CA LEU A 511 15.84 -13.03 11.83
C LEU A 511 16.37 -11.75 11.24
N ARG A 512 16.08 -10.62 11.89
CA ARG A 512 16.60 -9.31 11.52
C ARG A 512 17.25 -8.66 12.72
N THR A 513 18.38 -8.02 12.49
CA THR A 513 18.98 -7.08 13.45
C THR A 513 19.37 -5.81 12.72
N GLY A 514 19.09 -4.66 13.32
CA GLY A 514 19.43 -3.35 12.77
C GLY A 514 19.94 -2.42 13.87
N VAL A 515 21.03 -1.72 13.60
CA VAL A 515 21.67 -0.81 14.55
C VAL A 515 21.95 0.53 13.86
N THR A 516 21.52 1.61 14.49
CA THR A 516 21.90 2.99 14.15
C THR A 516 22.83 3.51 15.23
N LEU A 517 23.96 4.08 14.79
CA LEU A 517 24.94 4.75 15.63
C LEU A 517 24.91 6.24 15.30
N LYS A 518 24.25 7.03 16.16
CA LYS A 518 24.10 8.49 16.08
C LYS A 518 23.65 9.01 17.44
N ASP A 519 24.33 10.03 18.00
CA ASP A 519 23.99 10.70 19.29
C ASP A 519 23.54 9.71 20.38
N GLY A 520 24.14 8.51 20.40
CA GLY A 520 23.63 7.31 21.09
C GLY A 520 23.63 6.06 20.21
N ILE A 521 23.19 4.93 20.78
CA ILE A 521 23.03 3.65 20.07
C ILE A 521 21.55 3.28 20.08
N GLN A 522 20.96 3.17 18.90
CA GLN A 522 19.63 2.60 18.73
C GLN A 522 19.76 1.24 18.07
N ALA A 523 19.36 0.18 18.78
CA ALA A 523 19.34 -1.17 18.25
C ALA A 523 17.90 -1.70 18.21
N LYS A 524 17.58 -2.49 17.19
CA LYS A 524 16.33 -3.26 17.11
C LYS A 524 16.63 -4.67 16.62
N ILE A 525 16.07 -5.66 17.29
CA ILE A 525 16.09 -7.07 16.87
C ILE A 525 14.67 -7.47 16.54
N GLY A 526 14.49 -8.17 15.43
CA GLY A 526 13.20 -8.68 15.00
C GLY A 526 13.28 -10.15 14.63
N ILE A 527 12.27 -10.92 15.03
CA ILE A 527 12.12 -12.33 14.69
C ILE A 527 10.74 -12.51 14.09
N ALA A 528 10.65 -13.28 12.99
CA ALA A 528 9.37 -13.70 12.45
C ALA A 528 9.39 -15.15 12.00
N ILE A 529 8.23 -15.80 12.07
CA ILE A 529 7.99 -17.14 11.53
C ILE A 529 6.76 -17.05 10.64
N SER A 530 6.92 -17.39 9.36
CA SER A 530 5.86 -17.36 8.37
C SER A 530 5.74 -18.70 7.66
N LYS A 531 4.54 -19.27 7.58
CA LYS A 531 4.33 -20.55 6.87
C LYS A 531 3.01 -20.62 6.15
#